data_AF-A0A6A6Y4X3-F1
#
_entry.id   AF-A0A6A6Y4X3-F1
#
_cell.length_a   1.000
_cell.length_b   1.000
_cell.length_c   1.000
_cell.angle_alpha   90.00
_cell.angle_beta   90.00
_cell.angle_gamma   90.00
#
_symmetry.space_group_name_H-M   'P 1'
#
loop_
_entity.id
_entity.type
_entity.pdbx_description
1 polymer ?
#
loop_
_entity_poly.entity_id
_entity_poly.type
_entity_poly.pdbx_seq_one_letter_code
_entity_poly.pdbx_strand_id
1 'polypeptide(L)'
;MESTVQLPKIVLFGDSLTDWAFNEYNAGFGWVLEEEYKGKAELTDCVCTNRYTSSMLAPNFEKIISRAKNPNAPPTLLFTIFLGANDACLPPWSGHVPLDKYEANLRAFVETILSTKAMTDTKIVLITPPPINIRESLPDSPIGSNSEDLQASLEEEKKARGYRTYMNKKQYAEKVMEIAESYVALTDRVIGLNFWKSLIDTALEQQGRLNAEDAYDENKLPGCGLPGAKEFKKGFFTDGLHFGPLAYKLLSEDLITAVLQKWPELGKYKL
;
A
#
# COMPACT_ATOMS: atom_id res chain seq x y z
N MET A 1 37.79 10.55 -19.80
CA MET A 1 36.57 9.79 -19.42
C MET A 1 35.70 10.79 -18.70
N GLU A 2 34.60 11.21 -19.31
CA GLU A 2 33.60 12.03 -18.59
C GLU A 2 33.10 11.18 -17.42
N SER A 3 33.24 11.69 -16.20
CA SER A 3 32.56 11.10 -15.05
C SER A 3 31.07 11.24 -15.32
N THR A 4 30.40 10.15 -15.69
CA THR A 4 28.94 10.12 -15.69
C THR A 4 28.51 10.38 -14.26
N VAL A 5 27.93 11.55 -14.01
CA VAL A 5 27.34 11.87 -12.70
C VAL A 5 26.23 10.85 -12.47
N GLN A 6 26.42 9.97 -11.49
CA GLN A 6 25.37 9.02 -11.12
C GLN A 6 24.21 9.79 -10.50
N LEU A 7 23.01 9.58 -11.05
CA LEU A 7 21.82 10.23 -10.52
C LEU A 7 21.49 9.67 -9.12
N PRO A 8 20.93 10.51 -8.23
CA PRO A 8 20.40 10.04 -6.96
C PRO A 8 19.27 9.02 -7.18
N LYS A 9 18.94 8.24 -6.15
CA LYS A 9 18.04 7.09 -6.26
C LYS A 9 16.71 7.28 -5.57
N ILE A 10 15.67 6.68 -6.14
CA ILE A 10 14.38 6.44 -5.50
C ILE A 10 14.18 4.92 -5.42
N VAL A 11 13.91 4.41 -4.22
CA VAL A 11 13.73 2.97 -3.98
C VAL A 11 12.25 2.66 -3.75
N LEU A 12 11.71 1.74 -4.56
CA LEU A 12 10.35 1.22 -4.39
C LEU A 12 10.39 -0.21 -3.84
N PHE A 13 10.27 -0.34 -2.52
CA PHE A 13 10.33 -1.63 -1.83
C PHE A 13 8.94 -2.15 -1.50
N GLY A 14 8.54 -3.26 -2.11
CA GLY A 14 7.21 -3.82 -1.95
C GLY A 14 7.03 -5.21 -2.52
N ASP A 15 5.79 -5.64 -2.67
CA ASP A 15 5.39 -6.94 -3.22
C ASP A 15 4.91 -6.84 -4.69
N SER A 16 4.03 -7.75 -5.13
CA SER A 16 3.49 -7.74 -6.50
C SER A 16 2.73 -6.46 -6.86
N LEU A 17 2.17 -5.72 -5.89
CA LEU A 17 1.54 -4.42 -6.14
C LEU A 17 2.56 -3.34 -6.53
N THR A 18 3.82 -3.49 -6.08
CA THR A 18 4.92 -2.61 -6.51
C THR A 18 5.51 -3.08 -7.84
N ASP A 19 5.60 -4.39 -8.06
CA ASP A 19 6.08 -4.96 -9.33
C ASP A 19 5.20 -4.52 -10.52
N TRP A 20 3.88 -4.60 -10.37
CA TRP A 20 2.94 -4.22 -11.42
C TRP A 20 2.85 -2.71 -11.64
N ALA A 21 3.49 -1.90 -10.79
CA ALA A 21 3.49 -0.44 -10.88
C ALA A 21 4.34 0.11 -12.03
N PHE A 22 5.18 -0.71 -12.67
CA PHE A 22 5.98 -0.32 -13.84
C PHE A 22 5.27 -0.61 -15.17
N ASN A 23 4.05 -1.14 -15.11
CA ASN A 23 3.28 -1.41 -16.32
C ASN A 23 2.67 -0.10 -16.87
N GLU A 24 3.17 0.34 -18.02
CA GLU A 24 2.70 1.52 -18.77
C GLU A 24 1.18 1.48 -19.02
N TYR A 25 0.61 0.31 -19.33
CA TYR A 25 -0.82 0.19 -19.63
C TYR A 25 -1.73 0.60 -18.45
N ASN A 26 -1.21 0.50 -17.23
CA ASN A 26 -1.94 0.86 -16.03
C ASN A 26 -1.53 2.22 -15.47
N ALA A 27 -0.57 2.91 -16.09
CA ALA A 27 0.06 4.12 -15.56
C ALA A 27 0.41 3.96 -14.06
N GLY A 28 1.07 2.84 -13.74
CA GLY A 28 1.42 2.51 -12.37
C GLY A 28 2.36 3.53 -11.74
N PHE A 29 2.37 3.61 -10.40
CA PHE A 29 3.14 4.65 -9.70
C PHE A 29 4.65 4.56 -9.95
N GLY A 30 5.19 3.37 -10.23
CA GLY A 30 6.58 3.20 -10.65
C GLY A 30 6.86 3.91 -11.98
N TRP A 31 6.04 3.63 -13.00
CA TRP A 31 6.14 4.29 -14.31
C TRP A 31 5.93 5.81 -14.22
N VAL A 32 4.93 6.27 -13.44
CA VAL A 32 4.68 7.71 -13.25
C VAL A 32 5.88 8.40 -12.60
N LEU A 33 6.49 7.78 -11.59
CA LEU A 33 7.69 8.32 -10.95
C LEU A 33 8.90 8.29 -11.89
N GLU A 34 9.06 7.28 -12.74
CA GLU A 34 10.13 7.26 -13.76
C GLU A 34 10.03 8.46 -14.71
N GLU A 35 8.82 8.79 -15.18
CA GLU A 35 8.62 9.95 -16.06
C GLU A 35 8.77 11.29 -15.31
N GLU A 36 8.27 11.40 -14.07
CA GLU A 36 8.38 12.64 -13.27
C GLU A 36 9.85 12.98 -12.89
N TYR A 37 10.66 11.96 -12.62
CA TYR A 37 12.06 12.09 -12.21
C TYR A 37 13.07 11.81 -13.33
N LYS A 38 12.61 11.69 -14.58
CA LYS A 38 13.45 11.43 -15.75
C LYS A 38 14.63 12.40 -15.86
N GLY A 39 15.84 11.85 -15.87
CA GLY A 39 17.09 12.61 -15.92
C GLY A 39 17.49 13.29 -14.61
N LYS A 40 16.78 13.06 -13.50
CA LYS A 40 17.01 13.68 -12.18
C LYS A 40 17.25 12.66 -11.09
N ALA A 41 16.54 11.53 -11.13
CA ALA A 41 16.78 10.40 -10.25
C ALA A 41 16.57 9.08 -11.01
N GLU A 42 17.27 8.05 -10.58
CA GLU A 42 17.06 6.67 -11.03
C GLU A 42 16.12 5.96 -10.07
N LEU A 43 15.08 5.31 -10.59
CA LEU A 43 14.27 4.38 -9.82
C LEU A 43 15.00 3.03 -9.79
N THR A 44 15.33 2.54 -8.59
CA THR A 44 16.09 1.29 -8.44
C THR A 44 15.48 0.35 -7.41
N ASP A 45 15.93 -0.89 -7.48
CA ASP A 45 15.77 -1.90 -6.42
C ASP A 45 14.31 -2.27 -6.12
N CYS A 46 13.52 -2.44 -7.17
CA CYS A 46 12.22 -3.09 -7.13
C CYS A 46 12.43 -4.56 -6.73
N VAL A 47 12.08 -4.91 -5.49
CA VAL A 47 12.18 -6.31 -5.07
C VAL A 47 10.94 -7.06 -5.53
N CYS A 48 10.98 -7.49 -6.78
CA CYS A 48 9.87 -8.08 -7.49
C CYS A 48 9.95 -9.60 -7.49
N THR A 49 9.15 -10.27 -6.66
CA THR A 49 8.55 -11.54 -7.09
C THR A 49 7.17 -11.74 -6.44
N ASN A 50 6.35 -12.57 -7.09
CA ASN A 50 4.97 -12.84 -6.67
C ASN A 50 4.87 -13.38 -5.23
N ARG A 51 3.91 -12.84 -4.47
CA ARG A 51 3.44 -13.33 -3.15
C ARG A 51 4.41 -13.15 -1.98
N TYR A 52 5.39 -12.26 -2.10
CA TYR A 52 6.31 -11.97 -1.01
C TYR A 52 5.66 -11.20 0.15
N THR A 53 6.12 -11.53 1.35
CA THR A 53 5.71 -10.90 2.61
C THR A 53 6.86 -10.09 3.20
N SER A 54 6.59 -9.30 4.23
CA SER A 54 7.63 -8.55 4.95
C SER A 54 8.78 -9.45 5.42
N SER A 55 8.47 -10.66 5.89
CA SER A 55 9.50 -11.61 6.37
C SER A 55 10.35 -12.17 5.24
N MET A 56 9.74 -12.46 4.08
CA MET A 56 10.46 -13.01 2.92
C MET A 56 11.41 -12.00 2.27
N LEU A 57 11.11 -10.71 2.39
CA LEU A 57 11.85 -9.63 1.75
C LEU A 57 13.06 -9.12 2.55
N ALA A 58 13.24 -9.55 3.80
CA ALA A 58 14.35 -9.10 4.63
C ALA A 58 15.75 -9.27 3.95
N PRO A 59 16.07 -10.40 3.29
CA PRO A 59 17.36 -10.55 2.60
C PRO A 59 17.53 -9.59 1.41
N ASN A 60 16.44 -9.19 0.77
CA ASN A 60 16.48 -8.24 -0.32
C ASN A 60 16.67 -6.81 0.21
N PHE A 61 16.01 -6.47 1.31
CA PHE A 61 16.25 -5.22 2.02
C PHE A 61 17.72 -5.08 2.43
N GLU A 62 18.32 -6.13 3.02
CA GLU A 62 19.75 -6.14 3.38
C GLU A 62 20.67 -5.87 2.19
N LYS A 63 20.35 -6.42 1.00
CA LYS A 63 21.11 -6.16 -0.23
C LYS A 63 21.01 -4.69 -0.65
N ILE A 64 19.84 -4.06 -0.52
CA ILE A 64 19.65 -2.63 -0.82
C ILE A 64 20.49 -1.78 0.12
N ILE A 65 20.40 -2.03 1.42
CA ILE A 65 21.18 -1.31 2.44
C ILE A 65 22.69 -1.51 2.20
N SER A 66 23.12 -2.72 1.84
CA SER A 66 24.53 -3.00 1.54
C SER A 66 25.04 -2.24 0.32
N ARG A 67 24.22 -2.10 -0.73
CA ARG A 67 24.55 -1.29 -1.91
C ARG A 67 24.64 0.20 -1.57
N ALA A 68 23.68 0.71 -0.78
CA ALA A 68 23.66 2.11 -0.36
C ALA A 68 24.89 2.49 0.50
N LYS A 69 25.48 1.53 1.23
CA LYS A 69 26.71 1.74 2.03
C LYS A 69 28.00 1.81 1.21
N ASN A 70 27.98 1.53 -0.10
CA ASN A 70 29.17 1.67 -0.93
C ASN A 70 29.57 3.17 -1.00
N PRO A 71 30.84 3.54 -0.74
CA PRO A 71 31.29 4.94 -0.78
C PRO A 71 31.00 5.67 -2.10
N ASN A 72 30.89 4.93 -3.20
CA ASN A 72 30.62 5.48 -4.53
C ASN A 72 29.14 5.35 -4.94
N ALA A 73 28.26 4.86 -4.05
CA ALA A 73 26.83 4.80 -4.35
C ALA A 73 26.24 6.22 -4.36
N PRO A 74 25.32 6.52 -5.30
CA PRO A 74 24.60 7.77 -5.28
C PRO A 74 23.61 7.80 -4.10
N PRO A 75 23.25 8.98 -3.59
CA PRO A 75 22.37 9.10 -2.42
C PRO A 75 20.95 8.62 -2.75
N THR A 76 20.26 8.03 -1.76
CA THR A 76 18.83 7.68 -1.88
C THR A 76 17.97 8.82 -1.36
N LEU A 77 17.16 9.44 -2.22
CA LEU A 77 16.26 10.55 -1.88
C LEU A 77 15.01 10.06 -1.16
N LEU A 78 14.38 9.01 -1.70
CA LEU A 78 13.09 8.51 -1.26
C LEU A 78 13.10 6.99 -1.22
N PHE A 79 12.46 6.42 -0.20
CA PHE A 79 12.30 4.99 0.00
C PHE A 79 10.84 4.70 0.36
N THR A 80 10.10 4.04 -0.52
CA THR A 80 8.73 3.60 -0.21
C THR A 80 8.75 2.18 0.31
N ILE A 81 7.98 1.89 1.36
CA ILE A 81 7.74 0.53 1.86
C ILE A 81 6.25 0.24 1.68
N PHE A 82 5.91 -0.64 0.73
CA PHE A 82 4.53 -1.00 0.39
C PHE A 82 4.33 -2.51 0.49
N LEU A 83 3.98 -2.96 1.70
CA LEU A 83 3.88 -4.36 2.09
C LEU A 83 2.69 -4.60 2.99
N GLY A 84 2.30 -5.87 3.17
CA GLY A 84 1.22 -6.27 4.07
C GLY A 84 0.05 -6.93 3.36
N ALA A 85 -0.06 -6.77 2.03
CA ALA A 85 -1.14 -7.39 1.26
C ALA A 85 -1.07 -8.91 1.35
N ASN A 86 0.14 -9.47 1.27
CA ASN A 86 0.38 -10.89 1.44
C ASN A 86 0.41 -11.29 2.93
N ASP A 87 1.12 -10.54 3.78
CA ASP A 87 1.24 -10.80 5.23
C ASP A 87 -0.12 -11.03 5.91
N ALA A 88 -1.12 -10.22 5.54
CA ALA A 88 -2.49 -10.25 6.07
C ALA A 88 -3.37 -11.41 5.54
N CYS A 89 -2.89 -12.26 4.65
CA CYS A 89 -3.64 -13.45 4.23
C CYS A 89 -3.78 -14.44 5.39
N LEU A 90 -4.97 -15.00 5.59
CA LEU A 90 -5.24 -15.90 6.70
C LEU A 90 -4.62 -17.31 6.51
N PRO A 91 -4.22 -17.99 7.60
CA PRO A 91 -3.90 -19.42 7.59
C PRO A 91 -5.00 -20.25 6.90
N PRO A 92 -4.67 -21.38 6.22
CA PRO A 92 -3.37 -22.04 6.14
C PRO A 92 -2.47 -21.50 5.01
N TRP A 93 -2.68 -20.26 4.55
CA TRP A 93 -1.77 -19.68 3.55
C TRP A 93 -0.36 -19.55 4.14
N SER A 94 0.63 -20.14 3.47
CA SER A 94 1.97 -20.36 4.04
C SER A 94 2.79 -19.09 4.22
N GLY A 95 2.43 -17.99 3.58
CA GLY A 95 3.14 -16.73 3.76
C GLY A 95 2.59 -15.86 4.88
N HIS A 96 1.55 -16.27 5.62
CA HIS A 96 0.95 -15.42 6.65
C HIS A 96 2.02 -14.97 7.65
N VAL A 97 2.11 -13.67 7.90
CA VAL A 97 3.02 -13.10 8.90
C VAL A 97 2.16 -12.50 10.00
N PRO A 98 2.18 -13.02 11.24
CA PRO A 98 1.44 -12.46 12.37
C PRO A 98 1.68 -10.95 12.55
N LEU A 99 0.65 -10.23 13.03
CA LEU A 99 0.64 -8.76 13.05
C LEU A 99 1.81 -8.16 13.85
N ASP A 100 2.18 -8.78 14.97
CA ASP A 100 3.33 -8.39 15.81
C ASP A 100 4.67 -8.58 15.06
N LYS A 101 4.82 -9.69 14.34
CA LYS A 101 6.00 -9.94 13.51
C LYS A 101 6.08 -9.00 12.31
N TYR A 102 4.94 -8.71 11.67
CA TYR A 102 4.83 -7.73 10.60
C TYR A 102 5.24 -6.34 11.08
N GLU A 103 4.73 -5.90 12.23
CA GLU A 103 5.13 -4.65 12.87
C GLU A 103 6.64 -4.61 13.13
N ALA A 104 7.19 -5.65 13.75
CA ALA A 104 8.62 -5.74 14.02
C ALA A 104 9.48 -5.66 12.74
N ASN A 105 9.03 -6.30 11.65
CA ASN A 105 9.73 -6.23 10.36
C ASN A 105 9.72 -4.81 9.78
N LEU A 106 8.57 -4.13 9.77
CA LEU A 106 8.47 -2.76 9.25
C LEU A 106 9.31 -1.78 10.07
N ARG A 107 9.26 -1.86 11.40
CA ARG A 107 10.11 -1.04 12.29
C ARG A 107 11.58 -1.27 12.02
N ALA A 108 12.00 -2.53 11.89
CA ALA A 108 13.39 -2.87 11.57
C ALA A 108 13.84 -2.27 10.23
N PHE A 109 13.00 -2.27 9.20
CA PHE A 109 13.31 -1.63 7.92
C PHE A 109 13.48 -0.11 8.08
N VAL A 110 12.51 0.56 8.72
CA VAL A 110 12.56 2.01 8.95
C VAL A 110 13.81 2.39 9.76
N GLU A 111 14.04 1.74 10.89
CA GLU A 111 15.16 2.03 11.80
C GLU A 111 16.51 1.77 11.16
N THR A 112 16.61 0.74 10.31
CA THR A 112 17.85 0.47 9.56
C THR A 112 18.14 1.57 8.55
N ILE A 113 17.13 2.10 7.85
CA ILE A 113 17.30 3.24 6.95
C ILE A 113 17.71 4.48 7.76
N LEU A 114 16.98 4.80 8.83
CA LEU A 114 17.21 5.99 9.64
C LEU A 114 18.61 6.03 10.28
N SER A 115 19.17 4.86 10.64
CA SER A 115 20.49 4.72 11.27
C SER A 115 21.64 4.50 10.28
N THR A 116 21.35 4.23 8.99
CA THR A 116 22.39 4.03 7.97
C THR A 116 22.97 5.39 7.55
N LYS A 117 24.25 5.63 7.86
CA LYS A 117 24.94 6.90 7.55
C LYS A 117 24.81 7.36 6.09
N ALA A 118 24.88 6.44 5.14
CA ALA A 118 24.75 6.74 3.71
C ALA A 118 23.32 7.18 3.29
N MET A 119 22.35 7.03 4.19
CA MET A 119 20.92 7.31 3.99
C MET A 119 20.41 8.37 4.99
N THR A 120 21.31 9.24 5.48
CA THR A 120 20.98 10.25 6.51
C THR A 120 19.89 11.22 6.04
N ASP A 121 19.79 11.48 4.74
CA ASP A 121 18.78 12.39 4.19
C ASP A 121 17.58 11.68 3.53
N THR A 122 17.59 10.34 3.47
CA THR A 122 16.54 9.55 2.83
C THR A 122 15.20 9.78 3.50
N LYS A 123 14.19 10.12 2.68
CA LYS A 123 12.79 10.21 3.10
C LYS A 123 12.10 8.86 2.96
N ILE A 124 11.20 8.52 3.87
CA ILE A 124 10.57 7.21 3.96
C ILE A 124 9.06 7.37 3.92
N VAL A 125 8.39 6.63 3.04
CA VAL A 125 6.92 6.56 2.97
C VAL A 125 6.49 5.14 3.24
N LEU A 126 5.71 4.94 4.31
CA LEU A 126 5.03 3.67 4.57
C LEU A 126 3.66 3.70 3.89
N ILE A 127 3.39 2.80 2.95
CA ILE A 127 2.12 2.74 2.22
C ILE A 127 1.28 1.59 2.78
N THR A 128 0.05 1.87 3.21
CA THR A 128 -0.84 0.84 3.76
C THR A 128 -1.23 -0.19 2.68
N PRO A 129 -1.31 -1.50 2.99
CA PRO A 129 -1.89 -2.48 2.07
C PRO A 129 -3.34 -2.12 1.70
N PRO A 130 -3.81 -2.46 0.49
CA PRO A 130 -5.17 -2.13 0.05
C PRO A 130 -6.23 -3.09 0.61
N PRO A 131 -7.52 -2.70 0.58
CA PRO A 131 -8.62 -3.65 0.66
C PRO A 131 -8.58 -4.66 -0.49
N ILE A 132 -9.32 -5.76 -0.30
CA ILE A 132 -9.67 -6.69 -1.38
C ILE A 132 -11.09 -6.38 -1.87
N ASN A 133 -11.34 -6.63 -3.15
CA ASN A 133 -12.66 -6.49 -3.74
C ASN A 133 -13.33 -7.85 -3.89
N ILE A 134 -14.02 -8.28 -2.84
CA ILE A 134 -14.80 -9.51 -2.82
C ILE A 134 -16.15 -9.21 -3.47
N ARG A 135 -16.54 -10.05 -4.44
CA ARG A 135 -17.89 -9.97 -5.02
C ARG A 135 -18.93 -10.29 -3.96
N GLU A 136 -20.04 -9.58 -4.00
CA GLU A 136 -21.18 -9.86 -3.13
C GLU A 136 -21.63 -11.32 -3.30
N SER A 137 -21.74 -12.06 -2.20
CA SER A 137 -22.10 -13.49 -2.21
C SER A 137 -23.52 -13.73 -2.73
N LEU A 138 -24.41 -12.73 -2.67
CA LEU A 138 -25.84 -12.85 -2.96
C LEU A 138 -26.33 -11.62 -3.74
N PRO A 139 -26.77 -11.74 -5.01
CA PRO A 139 -27.51 -10.65 -5.64
C PRO A 139 -28.86 -10.47 -4.95
N ASP A 140 -29.22 -9.22 -4.64
CA ASP A 140 -30.51 -8.76 -4.10
C ASP A 140 -31.24 -9.77 -3.19
N SER A 141 -31.04 -9.65 -1.88
CA SER A 141 -31.85 -10.38 -0.90
C SER A 141 -33.33 -10.20 -1.24
N PRO A 142 -34.13 -11.29 -1.34
CA PRO A 142 -35.52 -11.17 -1.78
C PRO A 142 -36.25 -10.19 -0.87
N ILE A 143 -36.86 -9.17 -1.50
CA ILE A 143 -37.71 -8.18 -0.84
C ILE A 143 -38.77 -8.93 -0.02
N GLY A 144 -38.62 -8.98 1.30
CA GLY A 144 -39.56 -9.65 2.21
C GLY A 144 -38.98 -10.58 3.28
N SER A 145 -37.66 -10.69 3.47
CA SER A 145 -37.09 -11.44 4.61
C SER A 145 -37.29 -10.70 5.94
N ASN A 146 -37.66 -11.43 7.00
CA ASN A 146 -37.79 -10.85 8.34
C ASN A 146 -36.42 -10.40 8.87
N SER A 147 -36.38 -9.37 9.73
CA SER A 147 -35.11 -8.78 10.22
C SER A 147 -34.18 -9.78 10.92
N GLU A 148 -34.73 -10.81 11.55
CA GLU A 148 -33.97 -11.88 12.21
C GLU A 148 -33.25 -12.80 11.22
N ASP A 149 -33.90 -13.16 10.11
CA ASP A 149 -33.30 -14.00 9.06
C ASP A 149 -32.16 -13.27 8.34
N LEU A 150 -32.33 -11.95 8.13
CA LEU A 150 -31.29 -11.10 7.54
C LEU A 150 -30.07 -10.96 8.46
N GLN A 151 -30.29 -10.82 9.78
CA GLN A 151 -29.20 -10.79 10.75
C GLN A 151 -28.47 -12.13 10.85
N ALA A 152 -29.19 -13.26 10.88
CA ALA A 152 -28.58 -14.58 10.92
C ALA A 152 -27.72 -14.84 9.66
N SER A 153 -28.22 -14.46 8.48
CA SER A 153 -27.48 -14.56 7.21
C SER A 153 -26.22 -13.68 7.21
N LEU A 154 -26.31 -12.46 7.72
CA LEU A 154 -25.14 -11.56 7.85
C LEU A 154 -24.06 -12.15 8.77
N GLU A 155 -24.46 -12.71 9.92
CA GLU A 155 -23.52 -13.33 10.86
C GLU A 155 -22.88 -14.62 10.33
N GLU A 156 -23.52 -15.30 9.37
CA GLU A 156 -22.92 -16.41 8.64
C GLU A 156 -21.89 -15.92 7.61
N GLU A 157 -22.22 -14.91 6.81
CA GLU A 157 -21.29 -14.32 5.82
C GLU A 157 -20.05 -13.72 6.49
N LYS A 158 -20.17 -13.15 7.69
CA LYS A 158 -19.01 -12.67 8.48
C LYS A 158 -18.03 -13.78 8.86
N LYS A 159 -18.46 -15.04 8.93
CA LYS A 159 -17.59 -16.20 9.19
C LYS A 159 -16.86 -16.63 7.91
N ALA A 160 -17.34 -16.23 6.73
CA ALA A 160 -16.73 -16.57 5.46
C ALA A 160 -15.28 -16.08 5.39
N ARG A 161 -14.44 -16.85 4.70
CA ARG A 161 -13.00 -16.55 4.60
C ARG A 161 -12.74 -15.20 3.93
N GLY A 162 -13.61 -14.79 3.00
CA GLY A 162 -13.53 -13.49 2.32
C GLY A 162 -13.56 -12.34 3.32
N TYR A 163 -14.67 -12.17 4.03
CA TYR A 163 -14.83 -11.08 5.00
C TYR A 163 -13.76 -11.10 6.09
N ARG A 164 -13.42 -12.28 6.64
CA ARG A 164 -12.34 -12.38 7.63
C ARG A 164 -10.98 -11.93 7.07
N THR A 165 -10.69 -12.23 5.80
CA THR A 165 -9.46 -11.76 5.15
C THR A 165 -9.49 -10.24 4.92
N TYR A 166 -10.66 -9.70 4.54
CA TYR A 166 -10.87 -8.25 4.39
C TYR A 166 -10.58 -7.51 5.70
N MET A 167 -11.19 -7.95 6.80
CA MET A 167 -11.00 -7.33 8.12
C MET A 167 -9.57 -7.50 8.63
N ASN A 168 -8.94 -8.66 8.39
CA ASN A 168 -7.53 -8.83 8.74
C ASN A 168 -6.64 -7.86 7.94
N LYS A 169 -6.89 -7.65 6.64
CA LYS A 169 -6.16 -6.64 5.86
C LYS A 169 -6.35 -5.21 6.37
N LYS A 170 -7.57 -4.86 6.82
CA LYS A 170 -7.85 -3.58 7.48
C LYS A 170 -6.94 -3.38 8.70
N GLN A 171 -6.80 -4.39 9.55
CA GLN A 171 -5.92 -4.33 10.73
C GLN A 171 -4.44 -4.07 10.37
N TYR A 172 -3.95 -4.63 9.26
CA TYR A 172 -2.58 -4.37 8.80
C TYR A 172 -2.42 -2.96 8.24
N ALA A 173 -3.43 -2.44 7.54
CA ALA A 173 -3.46 -1.05 7.09
C ALA A 173 -3.46 -0.06 8.28
N GLU A 174 -4.30 -0.31 9.29
CA GLU A 174 -4.33 0.47 10.54
C GLU A 174 -2.96 0.40 11.24
N LYS A 175 -2.35 -0.78 11.32
CA LYS A 175 -1.03 -0.96 11.93
C LYS A 175 0.09 -0.20 11.20
N VAL A 176 0.06 -0.13 9.87
CA VAL A 176 1.03 0.69 9.11
C VAL A 176 0.95 2.16 9.51
N MET A 177 -0.28 2.69 9.66
CA MET A 177 -0.47 4.08 10.07
C MET A 177 -0.04 4.33 11.52
N GLU A 178 -0.32 3.39 12.42
CA GLU A 178 0.17 3.43 13.81
C GLU A 178 1.70 3.47 13.88
N ILE A 179 2.38 2.64 13.08
CA ILE A 179 3.85 2.62 12.99
C ILE A 179 4.36 3.97 12.47
N ALA A 180 3.79 4.49 11.38
CA ALA A 180 4.18 5.77 10.83
C ALA A 180 4.03 6.92 11.85
N GLU A 181 2.89 6.98 12.54
CA GLU A 181 2.61 7.99 13.57
C GLU A 181 3.64 7.95 14.71
N SER A 182 4.09 6.75 15.10
CA SER A 182 5.11 6.60 16.16
C SER A 182 6.45 7.25 15.83
N TYR A 183 6.75 7.53 14.55
CA TYR A 183 7.96 8.22 14.13
C TYR A 183 7.80 9.75 14.01
N VAL A 184 6.57 10.30 14.03
CA VAL A 184 6.31 11.73 13.81
C VAL A 184 7.02 12.61 14.85
N ALA A 185 7.06 12.19 16.11
CA ALA A 185 7.77 12.90 17.18
C ALA A 185 9.29 12.70 17.16
N LEU A 186 9.79 11.71 16.40
CA LEU A 186 11.21 11.30 16.40
C LEU A 186 11.97 11.86 15.20
N THR A 187 11.31 12.03 14.06
CA THR A 187 11.93 12.50 12.82
C THR A 187 10.89 13.07 11.85
N ASP A 188 11.32 14.02 11.03
CA ASP A 188 10.54 14.55 9.91
C ASP A 188 10.69 13.75 8.61
N ARG A 189 11.49 12.66 8.63
CA ARG A 189 11.84 11.83 7.46
C ARG A 189 10.86 10.69 7.18
N VAL A 190 9.87 10.44 8.03
CA VAL A 190 8.92 9.31 7.87
C VAL A 190 7.49 9.85 7.78
N ILE A 191 6.73 9.38 6.80
CA ILE A 191 5.27 9.59 6.72
C ILE A 191 4.54 8.28 6.39
N GLY A 192 3.28 8.19 6.80
CA GLY A 192 2.36 7.13 6.39
C GLY A 192 1.43 7.62 5.29
N LEU A 193 1.25 6.82 4.23
CA LEU A 193 0.26 7.03 3.19
C LEU A 193 -0.90 6.03 3.38
N ASN A 194 -2.04 6.55 3.84
CA ASN A 194 -3.24 5.75 4.11
C ASN A 194 -4.04 5.42 2.84
N PHE A 195 -3.43 4.63 1.97
CA PHE A 195 -4.03 4.25 0.69
C PHE A 195 -5.27 3.37 0.84
N TRP A 196 -5.40 2.61 1.94
CA TRP A 196 -6.65 1.93 2.30
C TRP A 196 -7.79 2.94 2.38
N LYS A 197 -7.61 4.02 3.15
CA LYS A 197 -8.62 5.07 3.31
C LYS A 197 -8.91 5.76 1.99
N SER A 198 -7.89 6.11 1.19
CA SER A 198 -8.08 6.72 -0.12
C SER A 198 -8.98 5.88 -1.04
N LEU A 199 -8.75 4.57 -1.10
CA LEU A 199 -9.58 3.64 -1.88
C LEU A 199 -11.02 3.61 -1.35
N ILE A 200 -11.22 3.50 -0.04
CA ILE A 200 -12.55 3.45 0.58
C ILE A 200 -13.29 4.78 0.36
N ASP A 201 -12.66 5.93 0.58
CA ASP A 201 -13.26 7.25 0.35
C ASP A 201 -13.71 7.38 -1.10
N THR A 202 -12.83 7.06 -2.05
CA THR A 202 -13.11 7.16 -3.48
C THR A 202 -14.28 6.25 -3.88
N ALA A 203 -14.32 5.02 -3.35
CA ALA A 203 -15.40 4.09 -3.64
C ALA A 203 -16.72 4.53 -3.00
N LEU A 204 -16.70 5.01 -1.75
CA LEU A 204 -17.89 5.56 -1.09
C LEU A 204 -18.41 6.80 -1.83
N GLU A 205 -17.54 7.67 -2.33
CA GLU A 205 -17.92 8.83 -3.14
C GLU A 205 -18.62 8.41 -4.44
N GLN A 206 -18.03 7.46 -5.17
CA GLN A 206 -18.61 6.89 -6.40
C GLN A 206 -19.95 6.21 -6.15
N GLN A 207 -20.19 5.71 -4.94
CA GLN A 207 -21.43 5.09 -4.51
C GLN A 207 -22.45 6.08 -3.94
N GLY A 208 -22.10 7.38 -3.84
CA GLY A 208 -22.94 8.42 -3.23
C GLY A 208 -23.07 8.31 -1.71
N ARG A 209 -22.12 7.63 -1.06
CA ARG A 209 -22.15 7.26 0.36
C ARG A 209 -21.07 7.91 1.24
N LEU A 210 -20.10 8.63 0.67
CA LEU A 210 -18.99 9.20 1.45
C LEU A 210 -19.46 10.11 2.60
N ASN A 211 -20.53 10.87 2.38
CA ASN A 211 -21.11 11.80 3.36
C ASN A 211 -22.42 11.27 3.98
N ALA A 212 -22.73 9.98 3.83
CA ALA A 212 -23.90 9.37 4.44
C ALA A 212 -23.65 9.09 5.93
N GLU A 213 -24.72 8.99 6.73
CA GLU A 213 -24.60 8.62 8.15
C GLU A 213 -23.95 7.25 8.37
N ASP A 214 -24.14 6.34 7.40
CA ASP A 214 -23.55 5.00 7.39
C ASP A 214 -22.24 4.91 6.60
N ALA A 215 -21.62 6.06 6.27
CA ALA A 215 -20.26 6.09 5.75
C ALA A 215 -19.37 5.39 6.76
N TYR A 216 -18.67 4.34 6.33
CA TYR A 216 -17.83 3.47 7.17
C TYR A 216 -18.54 2.47 8.09
N ASP A 217 -19.83 2.17 7.90
CA ASP A 217 -20.40 0.94 8.45
C ASP A 217 -19.59 -0.26 7.93
N GLU A 218 -18.94 -1.00 8.83
CA GLU A 218 -18.06 -2.13 8.50
C GLU A 218 -18.80 -3.21 7.70
N ASN A 219 -20.12 -3.33 7.87
CA ASN A 219 -20.95 -4.28 7.14
C ASN A 219 -21.21 -3.86 5.69
N LYS A 220 -20.90 -2.61 5.34
CA LYS A 220 -21.19 -2.01 4.03
C LYS A 220 -19.96 -1.36 3.39
N LEU A 221 -18.76 -1.65 3.89
CA LEU A 221 -17.54 -1.12 3.30
C LEU A 221 -17.36 -1.66 1.87
N PRO A 222 -16.91 -0.82 0.92
CA PRO A 222 -16.68 -1.26 -0.45
C PRO A 222 -15.77 -2.50 -0.52
N GLY A 223 -16.23 -3.51 -1.27
CA GLY A 223 -15.49 -4.76 -1.50
C GLY A 223 -15.44 -5.75 -0.34
N CYS A 224 -16.13 -5.51 0.78
CA CYS A 224 -16.10 -6.44 1.93
C CYS A 224 -16.85 -7.77 1.70
N GLY A 225 -17.69 -7.83 0.65
CA GLY A 225 -18.40 -9.02 0.22
C GLY A 225 -19.66 -9.36 1.03
N LEU A 226 -20.02 -8.54 2.02
CA LEU A 226 -21.25 -8.72 2.78
C LEU A 226 -22.50 -8.24 2.01
N PRO A 227 -23.69 -8.76 2.32
CA PRO A 227 -24.93 -8.32 1.69
C PRO A 227 -25.14 -6.80 1.80
N GLY A 228 -25.42 -6.15 0.67
CA GLY A 228 -25.59 -4.70 0.58
C GLY A 228 -24.29 -3.89 0.50
N ALA A 229 -23.12 -4.54 0.60
CA ALA A 229 -21.83 -3.91 0.35
C ALA A 229 -21.54 -3.92 -1.15
N LYS A 230 -21.33 -2.73 -1.73
CA LYS A 230 -21.02 -2.61 -3.16
C LYS A 230 -19.54 -2.89 -3.44
N GLU A 231 -19.27 -3.55 -4.55
CA GLU A 231 -17.91 -3.71 -5.07
C GLU A 231 -17.28 -2.36 -5.46
N PHE A 232 -15.95 -2.36 -5.58
CA PHE A 232 -15.24 -1.30 -6.26
C PHE A 232 -15.60 -1.26 -7.75
N LYS A 233 -15.66 -0.05 -8.32
CA LYS A 233 -15.94 0.15 -9.75
C LYS A 233 -14.92 -0.61 -10.62
N LYS A 234 -15.39 -1.15 -11.75
CA LYS A 234 -14.53 -1.77 -12.78
C LYS A 234 -13.36 -0.83 -13.14
N GLY A 235 -12.14 -1.37 -13.09
CA GLY A 235 -10.91 -0.64 -13.34
C GLY A 235 -10.09 -0.31 -12.09
N PHE A 236 -10.64 -0.47 -10.88
CA PHE A 236 -9.86 -0.40 -9.63
C PHE A 236 -9.06 -1.67 -9.38
N PHE A 237 -9.69 -2.83 -9.55
CA PHE A 237 -9.05 -4.13 -9.36
C PHE A 237 -9.16 -4.99 -10.62
N THR A 238 -8.14 -5.78 -10.91
CA THR A 238 -8.11 -6.75 -12.02
C THR A 238 -8.60 -8.13 -11.59
N ASP A 239 -8.21 -8.57 -10.39
CA ASP A 239 -8.49 -9.90 -9.85
C ASP A 239 -8.98 -9.89 -8.38
N GLY A 240 -9.40 -8.72 -7.91
CA GLY A 240 -9.85 -8.50 -6.53
C GLY A 240 -8.74 -8.14 -5.54
N LEU A 241 -7.46 -8.16 -5.96
CA LEU A 241 -6.33 -7.66 -5.16
C LEU A 241 -5.42 -6.73 -5.95
N HIS A 242 -5.01 -7.12 -7.16
CA HIS A 242 -4.11 -6.31 -7.97
C HIS A 242 -4.86 -5.16 -8.63
N PHE A 243 -4.16 -4.04 -8.73
CA PHE A 243 -4.74 -2.79 -9.21
C PHE A 243 -4.92 -2.77 -10.74
N GLY A 244 -6.05 -2.21 -11.15
CA GLY A 244 -6.23 -1.69 -12.51
C GLY A 244 -5.82 -0.22 -12.60
N PRO A 245 -6.01 0.41 -13.78
CA PRO A 245 -5.54 1.77 -14.03
C PRO A 245 -6.09 2.84 -13.06
N LEU A 246 -7.31 2.67 -12.55
CA LEU A 246 -7.93 3.67 -11.66
C LEU A 246 -7.28 3.70 -10.28
N ALA A 247 -6.97 2.53 -9.72
CA ALA A 247 -6.33 2.44 -8.40
C ALA A 247 -4.86 2.89 -8.47
N TYR A 248 -4.13 2.54 -9.54
CA TYR A 248 -2.75 3.01 -9.72
C TYR A 248 -2.66 4.52 -9.93
N LYS A 249 -3.60 5.10 -10.69
CA LYS A 249 -3.69 6.55 -10.83
C LYS A 249 -3.88 7.23 -9.48
N LEU A 250 -4.85 6.77 -8.68
CA LEU A 250 -5.09 7.30 -7.34
C LEU A 250 -3.85 7.18 -6.44
N LEU A 251 -3.19 6.02 -6.43
CA LEU A 251 -1.96 5.82 -5.64
C LEU A 251 -0.85 6.79 -6.05
N SER A 252 -0.69 7.02 -7.36
CA SER A 252 0.33 7.92 -7.89
C SER A 252 0.07 9.37 -7.48
N GLU A 253 -1.18 9.82 -7.61
CA GLU A 253 -1.61 11.16 -7.23
C GLU A 253 -1.44 11.38 -5.72
N ASP A 254 -1.88 10.43 -4.90
CA ASP A 254 -1.76 10.49 -3.44
C ASP A 254 -0.30 10.48 -2.98
N LEU A 255 0.54 9.59 -3.54
CA LEU A 255 1.95 9.48 -3.18
C LEU A 255 2.71 10.76 -3.52
N ILE A 256 2.57 11.27 -4.74
CA ILE A 256 3.23 12.51 -5.18
C ILE A 256 2.75 13.68 -4.33
N THR A 257 1.44 13.78 -4.09
CA THR A 257 0.87 14.85 -3.26
C THR A 257 1.42 14.80 -1.84
N ALA A 258 1.41 13.65 -1.18
CA ALA A 258 1.92 13.49 0.18
C ALA A 258 3.42 13.81 0.28
N VAL A 259 4.21 13.30 -0.68
CA VAL A 259 5.66 13.55 -0.74
C VAL A 259 5.95 15.04 -0.93
N LEU A 260 5.29 15.71 -1.88
CA LEU A 260 5.58 17.12 -2.17
C LEU A 260 5.00 18.09 -1.15
N GLN A 261 3.93 17.72 -0.44
CA GLN A 261 3.43 18.47 0.70
C GLN A 261 4.41 18.42 1.87
N LYS A 262 5.01 17.25 2.14
CA LYS A 262 5.95 17.06 3.26
C LYS A 262 7.36 17.52 2.94
N TRP A 263 7.87 17.19 1.76
CA TRP A 263 9.23 17.45 1.28
C TRP A 263 9.20 18.15 -0.08
N PRO A 264 8.85 19.45 -0.13
CA PRO A 264 8.75 20.20 -1.38
C PRO A 264 10.06 20.26 -2.17
N GLU A 265 11.21 19.98 -1.57
CA GLU A 265 12.53 19.88 -2.18
C GLU A 265 12.67 18.69 -3.14
N LEU A 266 11.85 17.64 -2.99
CA LEU A 266 11.80 16.52 -3.93
C LEU A 266 11.00 16.85 -5.20
N GLY A 267 10.49 18.07 -5.32
CA GLY A 267 9.77 18.53 -6.51
C GLY A 267 10.66 18.54 -7.75
N LYS A 268 10.09 18.15 -8.88
CA LYS A 268 10.79 18.00 -10.17
C LYS A 268 11.54 19.24 -10.68
N TYR A 269 11.25 20.44 -10.19
CA TYR A 269 11.94 21.67 -10.57
C TYR A 269 13.04 22.08 -9.59
N LYS A 270 13.26 21.29 -8.55
CA LYS A 270 14.25 21.54 -7.49
C LYS A 270 15.34 20.47 -7.42
N LEU A 271 15.15 19.35 -8.12
CA LEU A 271 16.15 18.29 -8.33
C LEU A 271 16.89 18.49 -9.65
#